data_AF-A0A8T6LAB1-F1
#
_entry.id   AF-A0A8T6LAB1-F1
#
_cell.length_a   1.000
_cell.length_b   1.000
_cell.length_c   1.000
_cell.angle_alpha   90.00
_cell.angle_beta   90.00
_cell.angle_gamma   90.00
#
_symmetry.space_group_name_H-M   'P 1'
#
loop_
_entity.id
_entity.type
_entity.pdbx_description
1 polymer ?
#
loop_
_entity_poly.entity_id
_entity_poly.type
_entity_poly.pdbx_seq_one_letter_code
_entity_poly.pdbx_strand_id
1 'polypeptide(L)' 'MGALHLHFAGAKNVGVDRTKLLGVIAHGAHYAGWPNAMAALRVLNQVWPEEE' A
#
# COMPACT_ATOMS: atom_id res chain seq x y z
N MET A 1 2.78 7.77 -10.21
CA MET A 1 2.12 6.46 -10.09
C MET A 1 3.07 5.26 -10.24
N GLY A 2 4.22 5.37 -10.93
CA GLY A 2 5.16 4.24 -11.08
C GLY A 2 5.98 3.86 -9.83
N ALA A 3 6.43 4.83 -9.03
CA ALA A 3 7.33 4.55 -7.89
C ALA A 3 6.67 3.70 -6.79
N LEU A 4 5.42 4.01 -6.42
CA LEU A 4 4.74 3.30 -5.33
C LEU A 4 4.43 1.83 -5.67
N HIS A 5 4.12 1.56 -6.95
CA HIS A 5 3.92 0.19 -7.43
C HIS A 5 5.19 -0.66 -7.26
N LEU A 6 6.35 -0.11 -7.64
CA LEU A 6 7.65 -0.76 -7.45
C LEU A 6 7.95 -1.01 -5.96
N HIS A 7 7.66 -0.05 -5.08
CA HIS A 7 7.90 -0.21 -3.65
C HIS A 7 6.99 -1.27 -3.00
N PHE A 8 5.71 -1.37 -3.38
CA PHE A 8 4.83 -2.42 -2.87
C PHE A 8 5.24 -3.80 -3.38
N ALA A 9 5.64 -3.92 -4.65
CA ALA A 9 6.16 -5.18 -5.19
C ALA A 9 7.44 -5.60 -4.47
N GLY A 10 8.36 -4.65 -4.22
CA GLY A 10 9.57 -4.89 -3.43
C GLY A 10 9.26 -5.32 -2.00
N ALA A 11 8.30 -4.66 -1.33
CA ALA A 11 7.87 -5.01 0.02
C ALA A 11 7.33 -6.45 0.09
N LYS A 12 6.50 -6.87 -0.89
CA LYS A 12 6.02 -8.25 -1.00
C LYS A 12 7.18 -9.23 -1.21
N ASN A 13 8.11 -8.93 -2.10
CA ASN A 13 9.25 -9.80 -2.41
C ASN A 13 10.19 -10.03 -1.22
N VAL A 14 10.31 -9.07 -0.31
CA VAL A 14 11.15 -9.21 0.91
C VAL A 14 10.35 -9.71 2.12
N GLY A 15 9.09 -10.13 1.93
CA GLY A 15 8.27 -10.76 2.97
C GLY A 15 7.64 -9.78 3.97
N VAL A 16 7.44 -8.51 3.60
CA VAL A 16 6.64 -7.59 4.42
C VAL A 16 5.19 -8.05 4.42
N ASP A 17 4.63 -8.21 5.61
CA ASP A 17 3.22 -8.56 5.79
C ASP A 17 2.27 -7.48 5.25
N ARG A 18 1.23 -7.91 4.54
CA ARG A 18 0.23 -7.03 3.91
C ARG A 18 -0.50 -6.16 4.94
N THR A 19 -0.79 -6.69 6.13
CA THR A 19 -1.44 -5.96 7.23
C THR A 19 -0.58 -4.81 7.73
N LYS A 20 0.75 -4.96 7.68
CA LYS A 20 1.68 -3.88 8.01
C LYS A 20 1.58 -2.73 7.01
N LEU A 21 1.46 -3.04 5.71
CA LEU A 21 1.25 -2.03 4.66
C LEU A 21 -0.10 -1.33 4.82
N LEU A 22 -1.16 -2.08 5.14
CA LEU A 22 -2.47 -1.50 5.46
C LEU A 22 -2.40 -0.56 6.67
N GLY A 23 -1.64 -0.92 7.72
CA GLY A 23 -1.39 -0.07 8.87
C GLY A 23 -0.69 1.24 8.51
N VAL A 24 0.33 1.19 7.65
CA VAL A 24 1.03 2.39 7.15
C VAL A 24 0.07 3.27 6.33
N ILE A 25 -0.77 2.69 5.48
CA ILE A 25 -1.77 3.43 4.70
C ILE A 25 -2.80 4.10 5.61
N ALA A 26 -3.31 3.38 6.62
CA ALA A 26 -4.26 3.91 7.60
C ALA A 26 -3.65 5.05 8.45
N HIS A 27 -2.37 4.93 8.81
CA HIS A 27 -1.64 6.01 9.45
C HIS A 27 -1.48 7.22 8.51
N GLY A 28 -1.16 6.95 7.24
CA GLY A 28 -1.08 7.96 6.18
C GLY A 28 -2.41 8.69 5.94
N ALA A 29 -3.56 8.08 6.20
CA ALA A 29 -4.84 8.79 6.11
C ALA A 29 -4.93 9.97 7.08
N HIS A 30 -4.33 9.86 8.27
CA HIS A 30 -4.30 10.92 9.28
C HIS A 30 -3.28 12.01 8.95
N TYR A 31 -2.10 11.64 8.43
CA TYR A 31 -0.98 12.57 8.23
C TYR A 31 -0.88 13.14 6.80
N ALA A 32 -1.36 12.40 5.81
CA ALA A 32 -1.34 12.77 4.40
C ALA A 32 -2.75 12.92 3.79
N GLY A 33 -3.80 12.68 4.58
CA GLY A 33 -5.19 12.83 4.18
C GLY A 33 -5.79 11.60 3.47
N TRP A 34 -7.11 11.47 3.59
CA TRP A 34 -7.88 10.35 3.06
C TRP A 34 -7.69 10.10 1.54
N PRO A 35 -7.67 11.13 0.65
CA PRO A 35 -7.51 10.91 -0.78
C PRO A 35 -6.18 10.24 -1.15
N ASN A 36 -5.10 10.60 -0.46
CA ASN A 36 -3.76 10.03 -0.68
C ASN A 36 -3.69 8.58 -0.18
N ALA A 37 -4.27 8.29 0.99
CA ALA A 37 -4.33 6.93 1.51
C ALA A 37 -5.15 6.00 0.59
N MET A 38 -6.31 6.46 0.10
CA MET A 38 -7.11 5.68 -0.85
C MET A 38 -6.41 5.49 -2.20
N ALA A 39 -5.63 6.47 -2.65
CA ALA A 39 -4.79 6.30 -3.83
C ALA A 39 -3.69 5.24 -3.62
N ALA A 40 -3.03 5.24 -2.47
CA ALA A 40 -2.05 4.23 -2.10
C ALA A 40 -2.69 2.82 -2.00
N LEU A 41 -3.87 2.71 -1.38
CA LEU A 41 -4.60 1.46 -1.26
C LEU A 41 -4.96 0.87 -2.63
N ARG A 42 -5.41 1.70 -3.59
CA ARG A 42 -5.67 1.24 -4.96
C ARG A 42 -4.42 0.67 -5.63
N VAL A 43 -3.25 1.31 -5.44
CA VAL A 43 -1.99 0.80 -5.99
C VAL A 43 -1.57 -0.49 -5.29
N LEU A 44 -1.75 -0.59 -3.96
CA LEU A 44 -1.49 -1.83 -3.22
C LEU A 44 -2.35 -2.98 -3.77
N ASN A 45 -3.65 -2.76 -3.98
CA ASN A 45 -4.57 -3.78 -4.50
C ASN A 45 -4.26 -4.19 -5.96
N GLN A 46 -3.61 -3.35 -6.76
CA GLN A 46 -3.14 -3.73 -8.10
C GLN A 46 -1.93 -4.68 -8.05
N VAL A 47 -1.09 -4.57 -7.01
CA VAL A 47 0.11 -5.39 -6.82
C VAL A 47 -0.19 -6.65 -6.00
N TRP A 48 -1.04 -6.51 -5.00
CA TRP A 48 -1.40 -7.51 -4.02
C TRP A 48 -2.92 -7.44 -3.72
N PRO A 49 -3.72 -8.19 -4.48
CA PRO A 49 -5.17 -8.30 -4.26
C PRO A 49 -5.51 -8.72 -2.83
N GLU A 50 -6.70 -8.37 -2.37
CA GLU A 50 -7.14 -8.68 -0.99
C GLU A 50 -7.49 -10.16 -0.79
N GLU A 51 -7.77 -10.87 -1.89
CA GLU A 51 -8.21 -12.28 -1.91
C GLU A 51 -7.05 -13.29 -1.96
N GLU A 52 -5.80 -12.80 -2.02
CA GLU A 52 -4.56 -13.60 -2.00
C GLU A 52 -3.99 -13.71 -0.57
#